data_AF-A0A8B7P5T3-F1
#
_entry.id   AF-A0A8B7P5T3-F1
#
_cell.length_a   1.000
_cell.length_b   1.000
_cell.length_c   1.000
_cell.angle_alpha   90.00
_cell.angle_beta   90.00
_cell.angle_gamma   90.00
#
_symmetry.space_group_name_H-M   'P 1'
#
loop_
_entity.id
_entity.type
_entity.pdbx_description
1 polymer ?
#
loop_
_entity_poly.entity_id
_entity_poly.type
_entity_poly.pdbx_seq_one_letter_code
_entity_poly.pdbx_strand_id
1 'polypeptide(L)'
;FADIIKEVCSDLEESKYQNAELRLSVYGKSEDEWQRLAHWAVSHNVYSDNVRWLIQVPRLFDIFKTNKYLDNFGEVITNLFRPLFRVSIDPSWDPELHAFLQYVIGFDSVDDESKPENPMLDKDTVPPQQWDVQENPPYAYYLYYMYANMCVLNRLRESRGLKTFVLRPHCGEAGAIQHLVAGYMLADNISHGLLLRKTPVLQFLYYLAQIGIAMSPLSNNSLFLNYHRNPLPEYLARGLLISLSSDDPLQFHFTKEPLMEEYSIATQVWKLSQTDMCELARNSVLMSGFEHELKRFWAGPNYTREGVAGNDIKRTNVPNIRVAYRYESLVEELKNIFSHVDPPADHKSRSVGLQSPGVCSPQPSKTTACQTEQQTNGQTTQQTENGVDHQHRVNGVK
;
A
#
# COMPACT_ATOMS: atom_id res chain seq x y z
N PHE A 1 0.44 31.75 4.32
CA PHE A 1 0.73 30.30 4.16
C PHE A 1 1.63 30.04 2.96
N ALA A 2 1.27 30.46 1.74
CA ALA A 2 2.13 30.27 0.56
C ALA A 2 3.56 30.83 0.74
N ASP A 3 3.73 31.98 1.38
CA ASP A 3 5.05 32.56 1.64
C ASP A 3 5.92 31.68 2.55
N ILE A 4 5.31 31.06 3.57
CA ILE A 4 6.00 30.12 4.47
C ILE A 4 6.42 28.87 3.69
N ILE A 5 5.55 28.32 2.84
CA ILE A 5 5.89 27.16 2.02
C ILE A 5 7.03 27.48 1.05
N LYS A 6 7.05 28.68 0.45
CA LYS A 6 8.16 29.09 -0.42
C LYS A 6 9.48 29.21 0.34
N GLU A 7 9.46 29.68 1.58
CA GLU A 7 10.65 29.70 2.45
C GLU A 7 11.15 28.26 2.71
N VAL A 8 10.25 27.34 3.06
CA VAL A 8 10.58 25.92 3.22
C VAL A 8 11.12 25.29 1.93
N CYS A 9 10.52 25.59 0.78
CA CYS A 9 11.03 25.14 -0.52
C CYS A 9 12.43 25.68 -0.79
N SER A 10 12.69 26.96 -0.50
CA SER A 10 14.01 27.58 -0.66
C SER A 10 15.05 26.89 0.20
N ASP A 11 14.74 26.62 1.47
CA ASP A 11 15.64 25.91 2.39
C ASP A 11 15.93 24.48 1.89
N LEU A 12 14.93 23.78 1.36
CA LEU A 12 15.09 22.45 0.78
C LEU A 12 15.92 22.47 -0.52
N GLU A 13 15.82 23.51 -1.33
CA GLU A 13 16.60 23.69 -2.57
C GLU A 13 18.07 24.05 -2.27
N GLU A 14 18.32 24.81 -1.19
CA GLU A 14 19.67 25.04 -0.68
C GLU A 14 20.28 23.74 -0.08
N SER A 15 19.44 22.86 0.46
CA SER A 15 19.85 21.56 0.96
C SER A 15 20.11 20.56 -0.17
N LYS A 16 21.39 20.22 -0.37
CA LYS A 16 21.82 19.37 -1.51
C LYS A 16 21.16 17.98 -1.58
N TYR A 17 20.73 17.42 -0.43
CA TYR A 17 20.33 16.01 -0.36
C TYR A 17 18.93 15.79 0.22
N GLN A 18 18.22 16.83 0.66
CA GLN A 18 16.90 16.71 1.27
C GLN A 18 15.82 17.02 0.24
N ASN A 19 14.79 16.17 0.23
CA ASN A 19 13.59 16.31 -0.58
C ASN A 19 12.39 16.00 0.31
N ALA A 20 11.22 16.51 -0.03
CA ALA A 20 10.03 16.39 0.80
C ALA A 20 8.79 15.92 0.02
N GLU A 21 8.02 15.07 0.67
CA GLU A 21 6.66 14.70 0.27
C GLU A 21 5.69 15.30 1.28
N LEU A 22 5.24 16.52 1.02
CA LEU A 22 4.39 17.28 1.94
C LEU A 22 2.91 16.94 1.71
N ARG A 23 2.10 17.06 2.77
CA ARG A 23 0.66 16.76 2.70
C ARG A 23 -0.15 18.05 2.63
N LEU A 24 -1.13 18.08 1.71
CA LEU A 24 -2.14 19.13 1.61
C LEU A 24 -3.53 18.50 1.72
N SER A 25 -4.43 19.16 2.46
CA SER A 25 -5.76 18.61 2.70
C SER A 25 -6.73 18.90 1.57
N VAL A 26 -7.47 17.86 1.14
CA VAL A 26 -8.76 17.99 0.46
C VAL A 26 -9.75 17.15 1.25
N TYR A 27 -10.79 17.79 1.75
CA TYR A 27 -11.75 17.20 2.68
C TYR A 27 -12.85 16.41 1.96
N GLY A 28 -13.13 16.73 0.69
CA GLY A 28 -14.25 16.15 -0.04
C GLY A 28 -15.61 16.70 0.43
N LYS A 29 -15.62 17.84 1.12
CA LYS A 29 -16.82 18.55 1.54
C LYS A 29 -17.49 19.28 0.37
N SER A 30 -16.71 19.78 -0.58
CA SER A 30 -17.26 20.42 -1.77
C SER A 30 -16.41 20.18 -3.01
N GLU A 31 -17.06 20.17 -4.18
CA GLU A 31 -16.38 19.89 -5.46
C GLU A 31 -15.34 20.97 -5.82
N ASP A 32 -15.53 22.22 -5.34
CA ASP A 32 -14.66 23.37 -5.62
C ASP A 32 -13.34 23.41 -4.81
N GLU A 33 -13.13 22.48 -3.88
CA GLU A 33 -11.89 22.41 -3.08
C GLU A 33 -10.64 22.24 -3.96
N TRP A 34 -10.74 21.42 -5.02
CA TRP A 34 -9.64 21.21 -5.95
C TRP A 34 -9.26 22.48 -6.71
N GLN A 35 -10.26 23.19 -7.24
CA GLN A 35 -10.06 24.45 -7.95
C GLN A 35 -9.44 25.49 -7.02
N ARG A 36 -9.94 25.62 -5.78
CA ARG A 36 -9.37 26.55 -4.79
C ARG A 36 -7.92 26.22 -4.44
N LEU A 37 -7.61 24.94 -4.23
CA LEU A 37 -6.26 24.50 -3.91
C LEU A 37 -5.30 24.71 -5.08
N ALA A 38 -5.71 24.35 -6.29
CA ALA A 38 -4.93 24.56 -7.49
C ALA A 38 -4.70 26.04 -7.78
N HIS A 39 -5.74 26.85 -7.68
CA HIS A 39 -5.64 28.30 -7.83
C HIS A 39 -4.67 28.89 -6.83
N TRP A 40 -4.76 28.50 -5.55
CA TRP A 40 -3.80 28.92 -4.53
C TRP A 40 -2.36 28.55 -4.90
N ALA A 41 -2.11 27.32 -5.32
CA ALA A 41 -0.77 26.85 -5.66
C ALA A 41 -0.19 27.59 -6.87
N VAL A 42 -0.97 27.76 -7.95
CA VAL A 42 -0.51 28.40 -9.19
C VAL A 42 -0.36 29.91 -9.01
N SER A 43 -1.36 30.59 -8.45
CA SER A 43 -1.34 32.06 -8.27
C SER A 43 -0.20 32.53 -7.38
N HIS A 44 0.21 31.72 -6.40
CA HIS A 44 1.30 32.05 -5.48
C HIS A 44 2.65 31.42 -5.88
N ASN A 45 2.71 30.73 -7.02
CA ASN A 45 3.90 30.02 -7.51
C ASN A 45 4.50 29.07 -6.46
N VAL A 46 3.65 28.23 -5.86
CA VAL A 46 4.05 27.22 -4.86
C VAL A 46 4.54 25.97 -5.58
N TYR A 47 5.78 26.03 -6.06
CA TYR A 47 6.47 24.96 -6.78
C TYR A 47 7.92 24.85 -6.30
N SER A 48 8.43 23.62 -6.27
CA SER A 48 9.84 23.30 -6.03
C SER A 48 10.19 21.97 -6.69
N ASP A 49 11.42 21.86 -7.20
CA ASP A 49 11.93 20.59 -7.72
C ASP A 49 12.11 19.53 -6.62
N ASN A 50 12.37 19.97 -5.39
CA ASN A 50 12.63 19.12 -4.22
C ASN A 50 11.35 18.72 -3.46
N VAL A 51 10.17 19.21 -3.87
CA VAL A 51 8.88 18.96 -3.18
C VAL A 51 7.89 18.26 -4.10
N ARG A 52 7.22 17.24 -3.56
CA ARG A 52 6.02 16.62 -4.14
C ARG A 52 4.90 16.63 -3.11
N TRP A 53 3.66 16.56 -3.60
CA TRP A 53 2.47 16.67 -2.76
C TRP A 53 1.71 15.36 -2.67
N LEU A 54 1.36 14.94 -1.46
CA LEU A 54 0.27 14.00 -1.22
C LEU A 54 -0.98 14.77 -0.79
N ILE A 55 -2.12 14.30 -1.27
CA ILE A 55 -3.41 14.85 -0.90
C ILE A 55 -3.95 14.03 0.25
N GLN A 56 -3.94 14.60 1.43
CA GLN A 56 -4.50 13.97 2.61
C GLN A 56 -6.02 14.20 2.67
N VAL A 57 -6.74 13.12 2.90
CA VAL A 57 -8.21 13.08 3.02
C VAL A 57 -8.55 12.75 4.46
N PRO A 58 -8.94 13.74 5.27
CA PRO A 58 -9.38 13.52 6.65
C PRO A 58 -10.69 12.71 6.70
N ARG A 59 -10.73 11.66 7.53
CA ARG A 59 -11.91 10.79 7.73
C ARG A 59 -12.97 11.45 8.63
N LEU A 60 -13.59 12.53 8.16
CA LEU A 60 -14.47 13.40 8.96
C LEU A 60 -15.93 13.45 8.46
N PHE A 61 -16.40 12.39 7.80
CA PHE A 61 -17.76 12.36 7.23
C PHE A 61 -18.86 12.53 8.29
N ASP A 62 -18.71 11.95 9.47
CA ASP A 62 -19.61 12.11 10.60
C ASP A 62 -19.84 13.59 10.97
N ILE A 63 -18.78 14.40 10.95
CA ILE A 63 -18.83 15.85 11.19
C ILE A 63 -19.58 16.55 10.04
N PHE A 64 -19.32 16.17 8.80
CA PHE A 64 -19.99 16.75 7.64
C PHE A 64 -21.48 16.40 7.62
N LYS A 65 -21.82 15.17 7.96
CA LYS A 65 -23.20 14.67 8.06
C LYS A 65 -23.96 15.34 9.21
N THR A 66 -23.34 15.46 10.39
CA THR A 66 -23.95 16.12 11.55
C THR A 66 -24.26 17.58 11.27
N ASN A 67 -23.35 18.28 10.59
CA ASN A 67 -23.53 19.68 10.21
C ASN A 67 -24.36 19.87 8.92
N LYS A 68 -24.90 18.78 8.33
CA LYS A 68 -25.72 18.80 7.12
C LYS A 68 -25.02 19.43 5.92
N TYR A 69 -23.70 19.26 5.82
CA TYR A 69 -22.93 19.63 4.64
C TYR A 69 -23.04 18.60 3.53
N LEU A 70 -23.22 17.32 3.88
CA LEU A 70 -23.33 16.18 2.96
C LEU A 70 -24.45 15.26 3.43
N ASP A 71 -25.19 14.66 2.49
CA ASP A 71 -26.27 13.73 2.79
C ASP A 71 -25.79 12.28 2.83
N ASN A 72 -24.80 11.89 2.03
CA ASN A 72 -24.26 10.53 2.05
C ASN A 72 -22.76 10.51 1.74
N PHE A 73 -22.09 9.39 2.07
CA PHE A 73 -20.66 9.26 1.83
C PHE A 73 -20.28 9.30 0.35
N GLY A 74 -21.20 8.92 -0.54
CA GLY A 74 -21.03 9.02 -1.98
C GLY A 74 -20.73 10.43 -2.47
N GLU A 75 -21.17 11.47 -1.76
CA GLU A 75 -20.82 12.85 -2.06
C GLU A 75 -19.36 13.16 -1.76
N VAL A 76 -18.78 12.62 -0.68
CA VAL A 76 -17.35 12.75 -0.37
C VAL A 76 -16.53 12.20 -1.54
N ILE A 77 -16.83 10.96 -1.95
CA ILE A 77 -16.15 10.31 -3.07
C ILE A 77 -16.34 11.11 -4.37
N THR A 78 -17.54 11.64 -4.61
CA THR A 78 -17.83 12.46 -5.79
C THR A 78 -17.00 13.74 -5.79
N ASN A 79 -16.97 14.47 -4.69
CA ASN A 79 -16.21 15.72 -4.55
C ASN A 79 -14.70 15.50 -4.69
N LEU A 80 -14.20 14.35 -4.22
CA LEU A 80 -12.79 13.98 -4.36
C LEU A 80 -12.40 13.64 -5.79
N PHE A 81 -13.17 12.81 -6.50
CA PHE A 81 -12.72 12.22 -7.76
C PHE A 81 -13.32 12.85 -9.02
N ARG A 82 -14.53 13.45 -8.97
CA ARG A 82 -15.18 14.02 -10.16
C ARG A 82 -14.35 15.15 -10.80
N PRO A 83 -13.78 16.12 -10.05
CA PRO A 83 -12.90 17.14 -10.64
C PRO A 83 -11.68 16.53 -11.33
N LEU A 84 -11.10 15.50 -10.72
CA LEU A 84 -9.93 14.80 -11.25
C LEU A 84 -10.25 14.05 -12.54
N PHE A 85 -11.42 13.40 -12.63
CA PHE A 85 -11.88 12.80 -13.88
C PHE A 85 -12.09 13.87 -14.96
N ARG A 86 -12.76 14.98 -14.64
CA ARG A 86 -13.02 16.07 -15.61
C ARG A 86 -11.72 16.63 -16.20
N VAL A 87 -10.77 17.05 -15.36
CA VAL A 87 -9.48 17.59 -15.83
C VAL A 87 -8.63 16.51 -16.53
N SER A 88 -8.79 15.24 -16.15
CA SER A 88 -8.13 14.11 -16.82
C SER A 88 -8.81 13.69 -18.12
N ILE A 89 -10.00 14.19 -18.45
CA ILE A 89 -10.63 14.04 -19.78
C ILE A 89 -10.28 15.25 -20.64
N ASP A 90 -10.40 16.45 -20.08
CA ASP A 90 -10.13 17.71 -20.75
C ASP A 90 -9.29 18.63 -19.84
N PRO A 91 -7.96 18.71 -20.07
CA PRO A 91 -7.08 19.59 -19.31
C PRO A 91 -7.42 21.08 -19.43
N SER A 92 -8.14 21.49 -20.48
CA SER A 92 -8.52 22.88 -20.70
C SER A 92 -9.70 23.33 -19.83
N TRP A 93 -10.45 22.37 -19.26
CA TRP A 93 -11.54 22.64 -18.32
C TRP A 93 -11.05 23.36 -17.05
N ASP A 94 -9.87 22.97 -16.57
CA ASP A 94 -9.19 23.63 -15.46
C ASP A 94 -7.66 23.54 -15.63
N PRO A 95 -7.05 24.53 -16.30
CA PRO A 95 -5.62 24.55 -16.56
C PRO A 95 -4.78 24.66 -15.29
N GLU A 96 -5.28 25.33 -14.25
CA GLU A 96 -4.57 25.49 -12.99
C GLU A 96 -4.51 24.16 -12.23
N LEU A 97 -5.63 23.44 -12.16
CA LEU A 97 -5.66 22.10 -11.59
C LEU A 97 -4.79 21.13 -12.39
N HIS A 98 -4.83 21.19 -13.72
CA HIS A 98 -3.96 20.35 -14.55
C HIS A 98 -2.47 20.59 -14.26
N ALA A 99 -2.07 21.85 -14.11
CA ALA A 99 -0.70 22.23 -13.77
C ALA A 99 -0.32 21.77 -12.35
N PHE A 100 -1.19 21.99 -11.37
CA PHE A 100 -0.95 21.56 -9.98
C PHE A 100 -0.78 20.04 -9.87
N LEU A 101 -1.59 19.26 -10.58
CA LEU A 101 -1.51 17.80 -10.59
C LEU A 101 -0.22 17.24 -11.21
N GLN A 102 0.64 18.07 -11.80
CA GLN A 102 1.99 17.64 -12.18
C GLN A 102 2.90 17.40 -10.97
N TYR A 103 2.57 17.96 -9.80
CA TYR A 103 3.37 17.81 -8.57
C TYR A 103 2.69 16.96 -7.50
N VAL A 104 1.44 16.58 -7.72
CA VAL A 104 0.71 15.66 -6.85
C VAL A 104 1.06 14.22 -7.22
N ILE A 105 1.52 13.45 -6.24
CA ILE A 105 1.99 12.08 -6.43
C ILE A 105 1.03 11.03 -5.88
N GLY A 106 0.12 11.40 -4.97
CA GLY A 106 -0.71 10.41 -4.32
C GLY A 106 -1.73 10.95 -3.34
N PHE A 107 -2.44 10.01 -2.72
CA PHE A 107 -3.44 10.23 -1.69
C PHE A 107 -3.01 9.62 -0.38
N ASP A 108 -3.40 10.27 0.71
CA ASP A 108 -3.21 9.84 2.08
C ASP A 108 -4.58 9.88 2.79
N SER A 109 -4.81 8.98 3.74
CA SER A 109 -6.01 8.99 4.59
C SER A 109 -5.61 9.26 6.02
N VAL A 110 -6.16 10.32 6.61
CA VAL A 110 -5.76 10.81 7.94
C VAL A 110 -6.96 10.99 8.87
N ASP A 111 -6.67 11.13 10.15
CA ASP A 111 -7.52 11.42 11.34
C ASP A 111 -7.03 10.52 12.49
N ASP A 112 -7.51 10.77 13.71
CA ASP A 112 -7.20 9.96 14.90
C ASP A 112 -7.62 8.50 14.71
N GLU A 113 -6.64 7.63 14.44
CA GLU A 113 -6.85 6.18 14.26
C GLU A 113 -7.35 5.49 15.54
N SER A 114 -7.24 6.12 16.72
CA SER A 114 -7.67 5.52 17.98
C SER A 114 -9.19 5.58 18.21
N LYS A 115 -9.91 6.38 17.42
CA LYS A 115 -11.38 6.48 17.51
C LYS A 115 -12.01 5.09 17.30
N PRO A 116 -12.96 4.68 18.16
CA PRO A 116 -13.66 3.41 17.98
C PRO A 116 -14.43 3.39 16.66
N GLU A 117 -14.32 2.28 15.93
CA GLU A 117 -15.07 2.00 14.71
C GLU A 117 -15.49 0.52 14.68
N ASN A 118 -16.47 0.17 13.83
CA ASN A 118 -16.73 -1.21 13.46
C ASN A 118 -15.92 -1.57 12.19
N PRO A 119 -14.79 -2.28 12.31
CA PRO A 119 -13.88 -2.49 11.20
C PRO A 119 -14.36 -3.56 10.20
N MET A 120 -15.52 -4.19 10.44
CA MET A 120 -16.01 -5.28 9.60
C MET A 120 -16.65 -4.73 8.31
N LEU A 121 -16.07 -5.12 7.18
CA LEU A 121 -16.67 -4.97 5.85
C LEU A 121 -17.13 -6.35 5.38
N ASP A 122 -18.42 -6.47 5.11
CA ASP A 122 -19.04 -7.70 4.67
C ASP A 122 -19.96 -7.46 3.46
N LYS A 123 -20.62 -8.52 3.01
CA LYS A 123 -21.56 -8.51 1.88
C LYS A 123 -22.78 -7.61 2.11
N ASP A 124 -23.10 -7.30 3.37
CA ASP A 124 -24.28 -6.52 3.77
C ASP A 124 -23.92 -5.04 3.92
N THR A 125 -22.63 -4.70 3.78
CA THR A 125 -22.13 -3.32 3.79
C THR A 125 -22.66 -2.54 2.59
N VAL A 126 -23.34 -1.42 2.85
CA VAL A 126 -23.99 -0.60 1.84
C VAL A 126 -23.00 0.20 0.98
N PRO A 127 -23.34 0.49 -0.29
CA PRO A 127 -22.52 1.36 -1.15
C PRO A 127 -22.54 2.84 -0.69
N PRO A 128 -21.60 3.69 -1.15
CA PRO A 128 -21.41 5.05 -0.63
C PRO A 128 -22.65 5.92 -0.74
N GLN A 129 -23.41 5.75 -1.83
CA GLN A 129 -24.65 6.49 -2.10
C GLN A 129 -25.76 6.17 -1.09
N GLN A 130 -25.65 5.05 -0.38
CA GLN A 130 -26.60 4.58 0.61
C GLN A 130 -26.06 4.68 2.04
N TRP A 131 -24.80 5.09 2.23
CA TRP A 131 -24.27 5.40 3.55
C TRP A 131 -24.71 6.80 3.97
N ASP A 132 -25.91 6.90 4.53
CA ASP A 132 -26.56 8.14 4.95
C ASP A 132 -26.78 8.23 6.48
N VAL A 133 -26.20 7.30 7.24
CA VAL A 133 -26.19 7.30 8.70
C VAL A 133 -25.19 8.31 9.25
N GLN A 134 -25.34 8.70 10.52
CA GLN A 134 -24.44 9.66 11.17
C GLN A 134 -23.06 9.07 11.52
N GLU A 135 -22.97 7.75 11.65
CA GLU A 135 -21.72 7.07 11.95
C GLU A 135 -20.72 7.23 10.80
N ASN A 136 -19.47 7.50 11.14
CA ASN A 136 -18.38 7.59 10.18
C ASN A 136 -18.15 6.19 9.55
N PRO A 137 -18.00 6.06 8.22
CA PRO A 137 -17.59 4.80 7.63
C PRO A 137 -16.24 4.34 8.22
N PRO A 138 -16.04 3.02 8.36
CA PRO A 138 -14.81 2.51 8.93
C PRO A 138 -13.61 2.80 8.02
N TYR A 139 -12.41 2.77 8.59
CA TYR A 139 -11.14 3.04 7.91
C TYR A 139 -11.01 2.31 6.57
N ALA A 140 -11.27 0.99 6.58
CA ALA A 140 -11.16 0.16 5.39
C ALA A 140 -12.14 0.57 4.28
N TYR A 141 -13.30 1.14 4.65
CA TYR A 141 -14.31 1.64 3.70
C TYR A 141 -13.77 2.85 2.93
N TYR A 142 -13.19 3.82 3.64
CA TYR A 142 -12.53 4.97 3.03
C TYR A 142 -11.45 4.52 2.04
N LEU A 143 -10.53 3.66 2.50
CA LEU A 143 -9.43 3.19 1.67
C LEU A 143 -9.93 2.43 0.44
N TYR A 144 -10.91 1.55 0.57
CA TYR A 144 -11.45 0.79 -0.56
C TYR A 144 -12.02 1.72 -1.64
N TYR A 145 -12.89 2.67 -1.28
CA TYR A 145 -13.50 3.54 -2.29
C TYR A 145 -12.52 4.58 -2.85
N MET A 146 -11.54 5.03 -2.06
CA MET A 146 -10.43 5.85 -2.60
C MET A 146 -9.59 5.04 -3.59
N TYR A 147 -9.18 3.82 -3.22
CA TYR A 147 -8.40 2.93 -4.07
C TYR A 147 -9.13 2.58 -5.37
N ALA A 148 -10.40 2.18 -5.29
CA ALA A 148 -11.19 1.77 -6.46
C ALA A 148 -11.33 2.93 -7.47
N ASN A 149 -11.66 4.13 -7.01
CA ASN A 149 -11.77 5.30 -7.89
C ASN A 149 -10.41 5.72 -8.44
N MET A 150 -9.36 5.71 -7.60
CA MET A 150 -8.00 6.01 -8.02
C MET A 150 -7.50 5.04 -9.09
N CYS A 151 -7.81 3.74 -9.00
CA CYS A 151 -7.45 2.75 -10.00
C CYS A 151 -8.04 3.06 -11.37
N VAL A 152 -9.34 3.38 -11.42
CA VAL A 152 -10.03 3.74 -12.67
C VAL A 152 -9.48 5.06 -13.22
N LEU A 153 -9.30 6.06 -12.36
CA LEU A 153 -8.71 7.35 -12.73
C LEU A 153 -7.28 7.20 -13.27
N ASN A 154 -6.46 6.37 -12.64
CA ASN A 154 -5.09 6.12 -13.07
C ASN A 154 -5.04 5.45 -14.44
N ARG A 155 -5.92 4.48 -14.72
CA ARG A 155 -6.02 3.88 -16.06
C ARG A 155 -6.37 4.91 -17.12
N LEU A 156 -7.30 5.82 -16.83
CA LEU A 156 -7.62 6.94 -17.71
C LEU A 156 -6.40 7.85 -17.92
N ARG A 157 -5.77 8.29 -16.82
CA ARG A 157 -4.62 9.21 -16.86
C ARG A 157 -3.44 8.61 -17.62
N GLU A 158 -3.10 7.35 -17.35
CA GLU A 158 -2.06 6.61 -18.05
C GLU A 158 -2.35 6.49 -19.55
N SER A 159 -3.59 6.17 -19.95
CA SER A 159 -3.97 6.10 -21.37
C SER A 159 -3.80 7.42 -22.13
N ARG A 160 -3.71 8.54 -21.40
CA ARG A 160 -3.48 9.88 -21.93
C ARG A 160 -2.06 10.41 -21.68
N GLY A 161 -1.16 9.59 -21.14
CA GLY A 161 0.22 10.00 -20.80
C GLY A 161 0.29 11.00 -19.64
N LEU A 162 -0.72 11.05 -18.77
CA LEU A 162 -0.75 11.91 -17.58
C LEU A 162 -0.18 11.18 -16.36
N LYS A 163 0.41 11.93 -15.42
CA LYS A 163 0.93 11.39 -14.15
C LYS A 163 -0.15 10.69 -13.34
N THR A 164 0.11 9.51 -12.80
CA THR A 164 -0.80 8.74 -11.95
C THR A 164 -0.56 8.98 -10.46
N PHE A 165 -1.47 8.49 -9.64
CA PHE A 165 -1.42 8.63 -8.17
C PHE A 165 -1.18 7.30 -7.48
N VAL A 166 -0.52 7.33 -6.32
CA VAL A 166 -0.41 6.18 -5.41
C VAL A 166 -1.23 6.41 -4.13
N LEU A 167 -1.63 5.34 -3.45
CA LEU A 167 -2.30 5.42 -2.14
C LEU A 167 -1.29 5.14 -1.04
N ARG A 168 -1.06 6.10 -0.15
CA ARG A 168 -0.10 6.03 0.96
C ARG A 168 -0.71 6.54 2.26
N PRO A 169 -1.58 5.74 2.91
CA PRO A 169 -2.36 6.19 4.04
C PRO A 169 -1.53 6.18 5.34
N HIS A 170 -1.90 7.05 6.28
CA HIS A 170 -1.62 6.82 7.70
C HIS A 170 -2.32 5.54 8.14
N CYS A 171 -1.55 4.59 8.69
CA CYS A 171 -2.04 3.25 8.93
C CYS A 171 -1.32 2.56 10.08
N GLY A 172 -2.10 2.15 11.08
CA GLY A 172 -1.64 1.37 12.20
C GLY A 172 -0.72 2.14 13.13
N GLU A 173 -0.85 3.46 13.22
CA GLU A 173 -0.28 4.22 14.33
C GLU A 173 -1.00 3.87 15.64
N ALA A 174 -2.33 3.84 15.57
CA ALA A 174 -3.26 3.42 16.61
C ALA A 174 -4.42 2.63 15.97
N GLY A 175 -5.49 2.37 16.73
CA GLY A 175 -6.72 1.79 16.18
C GLY A 175 -6.72 0.28 16.00
N ALA A 176 -7.58 -0.17 15.08
CA ALA A 176 -7.84 -1.57 14.82
C ALA A 176 -6.76 -2.20 13.91
N ILE A 177 -6.42 -3.47 14.15
CA ILE A 177 -5.43 -4.21 13.33
C ILE A 177 -5.87 -4.27 11.86
N GLN A 178 -7.17 -4.24 11.61
CA GLN A 178 -7.78 -4.26 10.28
C GLN A 178 -7.33 -3.09 9.41
N HIS A 179 -6.90 -1.97 9.99
CA HIS A 179 -6.30 -0.87 9.22
C HIS A 179 -5.10 -1.37 8.43
N LEU A 180 -4.20 -2.11 9.08
CA LEU A 180 -3.00 -2.70 8.47
C LEU A 180 -3.34 -3.79 7.45
N VAL A 181 -4.48 -4.48 7.60
CA VAL A 181 -4.95 -5.44 6.58
C VAL A 181 -5.39 -4.69 5.32
N ALA A 182 -6.15 -3.60 5.47
CA ALA A 182 -6.52 -2.75 4.35
C ALA A 182 -5.30 -2.08 3.70
N GLY A 183 -4.36 -1.60 4.51
CA GLY A 183 -3.07 -1.07 4.06
C GLY A 183 -2.29 -2.09 3.22
N TYR A 184 -2.16 -3.33 3.71
CA TYR A 184 -1.49 -4.42 2.99
C TYR A 184 -2.13 -4.71 1.63
N MET A 185 -3.46 -4.66 1.55
CA MET A 185 -4.18 -5.01 0.32
C MET A 185 -4.20 -3.89 -0.72
N LEU A 186 -4.19 -2.62 -0.30
CA LEU A 186 -4.57 -1.48 -1.15
C LEU A 186 -3.48 -0.42 -1.29
N ALA A 187 -2.56 -0.31 -0.33
CA ALA A 187 -1.58 0.78 -0.30
C ALA A 187 -0.28 0.43 -1.02
N ASP A 188 0.36 1.46 -1.58
CA ASP A 188 1.72 1.39 -2.12
C ASP A 188 2.75 1.37 -0.98
N ASN A 189 2.56 2.27 -0.01
CA ASN A 189 3.31 2.36 1.24
C ASN A 189 2.37 2.79 2.36
N ILE A 190 2.79 2.71 3.62
CA ILE A 190 2.04 3.23 4.77
C ILE A 190 2.88 4.21 5.61
N SER A 191 2.21 5.12 6.32
CA SER A 191 2.83 5.90 7.40
C SER A 191 2.58 5.24 8.77
N HIS A 192 3.57 5.32 9.65
CA HIS A 192 3.66 4.77 11.03
C HIS A 192 3.84 3.25 11.16
N GLY A 193 2.82 2.43 10.90
CA GLY A 193 2.91 0.96 11.04
C GLY A 193 3.29 0.44 12.44
N LEU A 194 3.03 1.21 13.51
CA LEU A 194 3.41 0.86 14.89
C LEU A 194 2.78 -0.46 15.35
N LEU A 195 1.51 -0.71 14.99
CA LEU A 195 0.75 -1.87 15.44
C LEU A 195 1.17 -3.19 14.77
N LEU A 196 2.02 -3.16 13.73
CA LEU A 196 2.62 -4.38 13.16
C LEU A 196 3.44 -5.16 14.21
N ARG A 197 3.93 -4.50 15.27
CA ARG A 197 4.62 -5.14 16.40
C ARG A 197 3.74 -6.10 17.19
N LYS A 198 2.41 -5.96 17.07
CA LYS A 198 1.42 -6.80 17.76
C LYS A 198 0.89 -7.93 16.88
N THR A 199 1.31 -7.99 15.62
CA THR A 199 0.75 -8.89 14.61
C THR A 199 1.86 -9.56 13.80
N PRO A 200 2.53 -10.60 14.36
CA PRO A 200 3.68 -11.24 13.72
C PRO A 200 3.41 -11.70 12.28
N VAL A 201 2.21 -12.26 12.03
CA VAL A 201 1.80 -12.72 10.69
C VAL A 201 1.75 -11.56 9.71
N LEU A 202 1.11 -10.45 10.08
CA LEU A 202 0.95 -9.31 9.19
C LEU A 202 2.29 -8.60 8.97
N GLN A 203 3.10 -8.46 10.02
CA GLN A 203 4.47 -7.96 9.89
C GLN A 203 5.31 -8.78 8.92
N PHE A 204 5.18 -10.11 8.97
CA PHE A 204 5.86 -11.00 8.04
C PHE A 204 5.35 -10.82 6.61
N LEU A 205 4.04 -10.64 6.40
CA LEU A 205 3.48 -10.33 5.08
C LEU A 205 4.01 -9.00 4.52
N TYR A 206 4.10 -7.95 5.34
CA TYR A 206 4.70 -6.67 4.94
C TYR A 206 6.18 -6.82 4.57
N TYR A 207 6.93 -7.66 5.29
CA TYR A 207 8.30 -8.01 4.94
C TYR A 207 8.38 -8.74 3.59
N LEU A 208 7.59 -9.80 3.38
CA LEU A 208 7.64 -10.59 2.15
C LEU A 208 7.23 -9.77 0.92
N ALA A 209 6.20 -8.93 1.06
CA ALA A 209 5.72 -8.06 0.01
C ALA A 209 6.58 -6.79 -0.16
N GLN A 210 7.54 -6.55 0.75
CA GLN A 210 8.38 -5.35 0.78
C GLN A 210 7.56 -4.05 0.68
N ILE A 211 6.43 -3.98 1.39
CA ILE A 211 5.60 -2.77 1.47
C ILE A 211 6.31 -1.74 2.36
N GLY A 212 6.49 -0.52 1.84
CA GLY A 212 7.22 0.54 2.53
C GLY A 212 6.50 1.08 3.76
N ILE A 213 7.25 1.38 4.82
CA ILE A 213 6.73 1.98 6.07
C ILE A 213 7.53 3.24 6.41
N ALA A 214 6.91 4.41 6.29
CA ALA A 214 7.49 5.68 6.70
C ALA A 214 7.19 5.91 8.19
N MET A 215 8.21 5.87 9.04
CA MET A 215 8.07 5.93 10.49
C MET A 215 8.59 7.25 11.05
N SER A 216 7.88 7.83 12.01
CA SER A 216 8.24 9.10 12.65
C SER A 216 8.43 8.94 14.17
N PRO A 217 9.58 8.42 14.63
CA PRO A 217 9.80 8.07 16.03
C PRO A 217 9.61 9.20 17.04
N LEU A 218 9.98 10.45 16.74
CA LEU A 218 9.82 11.58 17.68
C LEU A 218 8.35 11.97 17.85
N SER A 219 7.58 11.96 16.76
CA SER A 219 6.12 12.11 16.82
C SER A 219 5.49 10.99 17.66
N ASN A 220 5.81 9.74 17.32
CA ASN A 220 5.28 8.58 18.02
C ASN A 220 5.62 8.60 19.52
N ASN A 221 6.81 9.07 19.89
CA ASN A 221 7.21 9.26 21.29
C ASN A 221 6.37 10.28 22.04
N SER A 222 5.97 11.35 21.36
CA SER A 222 5.17 12.42 21.96
C SER A 222 3.71 12.01 22.16
N LEU A 223 3.17 11.13 21.31
CA LEU A 223 1.75 10.85 21.24
C LEU A 223 1.33 9.46 21.75
N PHE A 224 2.08 8.40 21.41
CA PHE A 224 1.56 7.03 21.53
C PHE A 224 2.49 6.06 22.26
N LEU A 225 3.81 6.24 22.11
CA LEU A 225 4.76 5.19 22.45
C LEU A 225 6.15 5.74 22.74
N ASN A 226 6.61 5.59 23.99
CA ASN A 226 7.99 5.93 24.40
C ASN A 226 9.04 5.52 23.36
N TYR A 227 10.00 6.41 23.09
CA TYR A 227 10.99 6.28 22.00
C TYR A 227 11.74 4.94 22.03
N HIS A 228 12.19 4.49 23.21
CA HIS A 228 12.89 3.21 23.38
C HIS A 228 12.04 1.98 23.04
N ARG A 229 10.71 2.12 23.02
CA ARG A 229 9.78 1.05 22.67
C ARG A 229 9.35 1.10 21.21
N ASN A 230 9.77 2.10 20.42
CA ASN A 230 9.44 2.18 19.01
C ASN A 230 9.98 0.94 18.27
N PRO A 231 9.19 0.29 17.38
CA PRO A 231 9.60 -0.96 16.76
C PRO A 231 10.55 -0.78 15.56
N LEU A 232 10.91 0.44 15.18
CA LEU A 232 11.79 0.72 14.03
C LEU A 232 13.10 -0.09 14.05
N PRO A 233 13.86 -0.19 15.15
CA PRO A 233 15.10 -0.99 15.17
C PRO A 233 14.85 -2.48 14.89
N GLU A 234 13.73 -3.01 15.40
CA GLU A 234 13.34 -4.41 15.21
C GLU A 234 12.88 -4.66 13.77
N TYR A 235 12.12 -3.74 13.19
CA TYR A 235 11.71 -3.80 11.79
C TYR A 235 12.91 -3.72 10.85
N LEU A 236 13.85 -2.83 11.13
CA LEU A 236 15.10 -2.71 10.36
C LEU A 236 15.92 -3.99 10.49
N ALA A 237 16.06 -4.56 11.70
CA ALA A 237 16.78 -5.81 11.89
C ALA A 237 16.16 -6.95 11.08
N ARG A 238 14.83 -7.03 11.04
CA ARG A 238 14.07 -8.03 10.26
C ARG A 238 14.07 -7.79 8.74
N GLY A 239 14.52 -6.63 8.28
CA GLY A 239 14.61 -6.32 6.85
C GLY A 239 13.30 -5.86 6.23
N LEU A 240 12.38 -5.32 7.02
CA LEU A 240 11.24 -4.59 6.48
C LEU A 240 11.74 -3.34 5.72
N LEU A 241 11.05 -2.99 4.64
CA LEU A 241 11.33 -1.78 3.88
C LEU A 241 10.81 -0.57 4.67
N ILE A 242 11.68 0.04 5.48
CA ILE A 242 11.30 1.19 6.32
C ILE A 242 12.19 2.40 6.06
N SER A 243 11.64 3.58 6.37
CA SER A 243 12.36 4.86 6.35
C SER A 243 12.00 5.73 7.55
N LEU A 244 12.85 6.70 7.87
CA LEU A 244 12.54 7.76 8.83
C LEU A 244 11.80 8.92 8.14
N SER A 245 10.83 9.50 8.84
CA SER A 245 10.08 10.70 8.47
C SER A 245 9.90 11.62 9.68
N SER A 246 9.54 12.87 9.44
CA SER A 246 9.44 13.91 10.49
C SER A 246 8.01 14.20 10.98
N ASP A 247 6.99 13.69 10.30
CA ASP A 247 5.58 13.97 10.61
C ASP A 247 5.24 15.47 10.64
N ASP A 248 5.01 16.05 11.83
CA ASP A 248 4.84 17.48 12.09
C ASP A 248 6.12 18.11 12.71
N PRO A 249 7.10 18.55 11.90
CA PRO A 249 8.30 19.25 12.37
C PRO A 249 8.04 20.36 13.38
N LEU A 250 7.02 21.18 13.14
CA LEU A 250 6.68 22.32 14.00
C LEU A 250 6.32 21.91 15.43
N GLN A 251 5.76 20.71 15.61
CA GLN A 251 5.31 20.23 16.91
C GLN A 251 6.37 19.40 17.63
N PHE A 252 7.17 18.62 16.91
CA PHE A 252 7.99 17.56 17.51
C PHE A 252 9.51 17.80 17.45
N HIS A 253 9.97 18.79 16.69
CA HIS A 253 11.39 18.99 16.43
C HIS A 253 11.88 20.33 16.99
N PHE A 254 13.15 20.36 17.41
CA PHE A 254 13.77 21.55 18.02
C PHE A 254 14.88 22.16 17.16
N THR A 255 15.29 21.46 16.11
CA THR A 255 16.36 21.91 15.21
C THR A 255 15.80 22.49 13.92
N LYS A 256 16.66 23.21 13.17
CA LYS A 256 16.31 23.72 11.83
C LYS A 256 16.17 22.61 10.78
N GLU A 257 16.76 21.45 11.02
CA GLU A 257 16.78 20.32 10.08
C GLU A 257 16.06 19.12 10.71
N PRO A 258 14.71 19.12 10.71
CA PRO A 258 13.92 18.15 11.48
C PRO A 258 14.24 16.70 11.10
N LEU A 259 14.39 16.42 9.80
CA LEU A 259 14.77 15.08 9.36
C LEU A 259 16.16 14.66 9.88
N MET A 260 17.13 15.57 9.92
CA MET A 260 18.46 15.27 10.44
C MET A 260 18.43 15.02 11.95
N GLU A 261 17.53 15.67 12.68
CA GLU A 261 17.28 15.40 14.10
C GLU A 261 16.73 13.99 14.32
N GLU A 262 15.76 13.53 13.53
CA GLU A 262 15.28 12.13 13.57
C GLU A 262 16.43 11.13 13.38
N TYR A 263 17.22 11.31 12.32
CA TYR A 263 18.38 10.47 12.04
C TYR A 263 19.43 10.53 13.16
N SER A 264 19.70 11.71 13.71
CA SER A 264 20.69 11.91 14.78
C SER A 264 20.27 11.23 16.08
N ILE A 265 19.01 11.39 16.49
CA ILE A 265 18.49 10.77 17.72
C ILE A 265 18.40 9.25 17.55
N ALA A 266 17.90 8.76 16.41
CA ALA A 266 17.85 7.32 16.11
C ALA A 266 19.24 6.68 16.21
N THR A 267 20.26 7.32 15.66
CA THR A 267 21.67 6.88 15.76
C THR A 267 22.15 6.82 17.19
N GLN A 268 21.92 7.88 17.98
CA GLN A 268 22.43 7.97 19.34
C GLN A 268 21.72 7.02 20.30
N VAL A 269 20.41 6.85 20.14
CA VAL A 269 19.59 6.03 21.04
C VAL A 269 19.67 4.54 20.67
N TRP A 270 19.53 4.19 19.40
CA TRP A 270 19.51 2.79 18.95
C TRP A 270 20.84 2.27 18.44
N LYS A 271 21.89 3.11 18.45
CA LYS A 271 23.25 2.76 18.02
C LYS A 271 23.32 2.27 16.57
N LEU A 272 22.50 2.88 15.70
CA LEU A 272 22.51 2.58 14.27
C LEU A 272 23.89 2.90 13.66
N SER A 273 24.41 1.98 12.87
CA SER A 273 25.66 2.18 12.14
C SER A 273 25.45 3.09 10.93
N GLN A 274 26.54 3.58 10.33
CA GLN A 274 26.45 4.33 9.06
C GLN A 274 25.77 3.51 7.96
N THR A 275 25.96 2.19 7.94
CA THR A 275 25.28 1.32 6.96
C THR A 275 23.77 1.30 7.19
N ASP A 276 23.32 1.24 8.44
CA ASP A 276 21.89 1.25 8.78
C ASP A 276 21.24 2.58 8.36
N MET A 277 21.96 3.69 8.60
CA MET A 277 21.52 5.03 8.22
C MET A 277 21.40 5.20 6.70
N CYS A 278 22.41 4.73 5.96
CA CYS A 278 22.37 4.74 4.50
C CYS A 278 21.30 3.79 3.94
N GLU A 279 21.01 2.67 4.60
CA GLU A 279 19.92 1.76 4.22
C GLU A 279 18.55 2.44 4.38
N LEU A 280 18.30 3.11 5.51
CA LEU A 280 17.08 3.89 5.74
C LEU A 280 16.91 5.02 4.72
N ALA A 281 17.98 5.74 4.41
CA ALA A 281 17.96 6.82 3.41
C ALA A 281 17.79 6.29 1.97
N ARG A 282 18.38 5.13 1.64
CA ARG A 282 18.14 4.46 0.36
C ARG A 282 16.67 4.04 0.23
N ASN A 283 16.11 3.47 1.30
CA ASN A 283 14.72 3.02 1.30
C ASN A 283 13.75 4.18 1.12
N SER A 284 14.01 5.35 1.71
CA SER A 284 13.15 6.53 1.50
C SER A 284 13.10 6.95 0.03
N VAL A 285 14.23 6.89 -0.70
CA VAL A 285 14.27 7.15 -2.14
C VAL A 285 13.46 6.12 -2.93
N LEU A 286 13.58 4.84 -2.59
CA LEU A 286 12.82 3.78 -3.26
C LEU A 286 11.32 3.95 -3.05
N MET A 287 10.92 4.22 -1.81
CA MET A 287 9.54 4.45 -1.40
C MET A 287 8.96 5.76 -1.92
N SER A 288 9.79 6.74 -2.30
CA SER A 288 9.29 8.06 -2.71
C SER A 288 8.41 8.04 -3.97
N GLY A 289 7.68 9.11 -4.26
CA GLY A 289 6.85 9.30 -5.46
C GLY A 289 7.54 10.16 -6.52
N PHE A 290 8.83 10.47 -6.36
CA PHE A 290 9.60 11.21 -7.36
C PHE A 290 9.76 10.42 -8.66
N GLU A 291 9.97 11.16 -9.75
CA GLU A 291 10.10 10.62 -11.09
C GLU A 291 11.27 9.63 -11.20
N HIS A 292 11.12 8.63 -12.08
CA HIS A 292 12.13 7.60 -12.34
C HIS A 292 13.52 8.19 -12.60
N GLU A 293 13.59 9.30 -13.34
CA GLU A 293 14.84 9.97 -13.69
C GLU A 293 15.60 10.49 -12.46
N LEU A 294 14.88 11.07 -11.49
CA LEU A 294 15.47 11.54 -10.23
C LEU A 294 15.90 10.36 -9.36
N LYS A 295 15.06 9.32 -9.24
CA LYS A 295 15.45 8.09 -8.51
C LYS A 295 16.67 7.42 -9.13
N ARG A 296 16.77 7.40 -10.46
CA ARG A 296 17.94 6.87 -11.19
C ARG A 296 19.20 7.69 -10.93
N PHE A 297 19.05 9.00 -10.79
CA PHE A 297 20.12 9.88 -10.36
C PHE A 297 20.49 9.65 -8.89
N TRP A 298 19.56 9.48 -7.96
CA TRP A 298 19.90 9.33 -6.54
C TRP A 298 20.40 7.92 -6.17
N ALA A 299 19.79 6.87 -6.71
CA ALA A 299 20.08 5.48 -6.32
C ALA A 299 20.94 4.72 -7.34
N GLY A 300 21.06 5.23 -8.57
CA GLY A 300 21.89 4.67 -9.64
C GLY A 300 21.09 4.13 -10.83
N PRO A 301 21.77 3.89 -11.97
CA PRO A 301 21.14 3.54 -13.26
C PRO A 301 20.30 2.27 -13.21
N ASN A 302 20.64 1.33 -12.34
CA ASN A 302 20.02 0.02 -12.24
C ASN A 302 19.12 -0.14 -11.02
N TYR A 303 18.72 0.94 -10.34
CA TYR A 303 18.05 0.86 -9.03
C TYR A 303 16.76 0.00 -8.99
N THR A 304 16.14 -0.24 -10.15
CA THR A 304 14.95 -1.09 -10.30
C THR A 304 15.26 -2.59 -10.35
N ARG A 305 16.54 -2.99 -10.44
CA ARG A 305 16.94 -4.39 -10.37
C ARG A 305 16.95 -4.87 -8.92
N GLU A 306 16.68 -6.15 -8.73
CA GLU A 306 16.73 -6.76 -7.41
C GLU A 306 18.16 -7.04 -6.94
N GLY A 307 18.31 -7.18 -5.62
CA GLY A 307 19.58 -7.53 -4.97
C GLY A 307 20.72 -6.56 -5.27
N VAL A 308 21.95 -7.09 -5.26
CA VAL A 308 23.17 -6.29 -5.45
C VAL A 308 23.21 -5.57 -6.81
N ALA A 309 22.57 -6.14 -7.83
CA ALA A 309 22.54 -5.54 -9.17
C ALA A 309 21.80 -4.19 -9.21
N GLY A 310 20.90 -3.94 -8.25
CA GLY A 310 20.19 -2.68 -8.08
C GLY A 310 20.82 -1.71 -7.10
N ASN A 311 22.04 -1.96 -6.64
CA ASN A 311 22.74 -1.07 -5.71
C ASN A 311 24.00 -0.48 -6.33
N ASP A 312 24.01 0.85 -6.49
CA ASP A 312 25.24 1.59 -6.77
C ASP A 312 25.78 2.18 -5.47
N ILE A 313 26.75 1.48 -4.86
CA ILE A 313 27.38 1.88 -3.59
C ILE A 313 27.95 3.31 -3.63
N LYS A 314 28.36 3.81 -4.80
CA LYS A 314 28.91 5.18 -4.93
C LYS A 314 27.84 6.25 -4.75
N ARG A 315 26.56 5.88 -4.87
CA ARG A 315 25.43 6.79 -4.71
C ARG A 315 24.65 6.52 -3.42
N THR A 316 24.40 5.26 -3.10
CA THR A 316 23.62 4.88 -1.91
C THR A 316 24.45 4.81 -0.65
N ASN A 317 25.77 4.63 -0.77
CA ASN A 317 26.69 4.32 0.33
C ASN A 317 26.29 3.07 1.16
N VAL A 318 25.40 2.22 0.63
CA VAL A 318 25.03 0.94 1.25
C VAL A 318 25.98 -0.13 0.71
N PRO A 319 26.75 -0.84 1.56
CA PRO A 319 27.64 -1.91 1.13
C PRO A 319 26.89 -3.02 0.40
N ASN A 320 27.45 -3.52 -0.70
CA ASN A 320 26.85 -4.62 -1.46
C ASN A 320 26.60 -5.87 -0.61
N ILE A 321 27.43 -6.14 0.40
CA ILE A 321 27.22 -7.26 1.32
C ILE A 321 25.95 -7.11 2.17
N ARG A 322 25.58 -5.88 2.55
CA ARG A 322 24.31 -5.60 3.25
C ARG A 322 23.13 -5.91 2.33
N VAL A 323 23.19 -5.45 1.08
CA VAL A 323 22.13 -5.69 0.09
C VAL A 323 22.02 -7.16 -0.28
N ALA A 324 23.16 -7.86 -0.45
CA ALA A 324 23.21 -9.29 -0.70
C ALA A 324 22.49 -10.06 0.42
N TYR A 325 22.86 -9.78 1.67
CA TYR A 325 22.22 -10.41 2.84
C TYR A 325 20.70 -10.19 2.85
N ARG A 326 20.21 -8.96 2.68
CA ARG A 326 18.77 -8.67 2.62
C ARG A 326 18.06 -9.46 1.54
N TYR A 327 18.64 -9.48 0.34
CA TYR A 327 18.05 -10.15 -0.80
C TYR A 327 18.03 -11.67 -0.65
N GLU A 328 19.16 -12.26 -0.25
CA GLU A 328 19.29 -13.70 -0.02
C GLU A 328 18.33 -14.18 1.07
N SER A 329 18.23 -13.46 2.19
CA SER A 329 17.26 -13.77 3.25
C SER A 329 15.81 -13.67 2.76
N LEU A 330 15.45 -12.65 1.99
CA LEU A 330 14.11 -12.52 1.43
C LEU A 330 13.77 -13.67 0.47
N VAL A 331 14.68 -14.01 -0.43
CA VAL A 331 14.51 -15.11 -1.37
C VAL A 331 14.41 -16.45 -0.65
N GLU A 332 15.18 -16.67 0.42
CA GLU A 332 15.10 -17.87 1.23
C GLU A 332 13.75 -18.01 1.94
N GLU A 333 13.24 -16.93 2.53
CA GLU A 333 11.92 -16.91 3.18
C GLU A 333 10.79 -17.18 2.16
N LEU A 334 10.84 -16.53 0.99
CA LEU A 334 9.88 -16.80 -0.09
C LEU A 334 9.96 -18.25 -0.56
N LYS A 335 11.17 -18.79 -0.75
CA LYS A 335 11.38 -20.20 -1.13
C LYS A 335 10.82 -21.14 -0.07
N ASN A 336 10.99 -20.86 1.22
CA ASN A 336 10.45 -21.67 2.29
C ASN A 336 8.92 -21.72 2.26
N ILE A 337 8.25 -20.59 1.99
CA ILE A 337 6.79 -20.54 1.89
C ILE A 337 6.31 -21.32 0.66
N PHE A 338 6.88 -21.07 -0.52
CA PHE A 338 6.40 -21.66 -1.77
C PHE A 338 6.86 -23.09 -2.03
N SER A 339 7.91 -23.57 -1.36
CA SER A 339 8.34 -24.98 -1.44
C SER A 339 7.40 -25.97 -0.75
N HIS A 340 6.51 -25.48 0.12
CA HIS A 340 5.51 -26.26 0.84
C HIS A 340 4.09 -26.07 0.29
N VAL A 341 3.92 -25.32 -0.80
CA VAL A 341 2.66 -25.24 -1.53
C VAL A 341 2.67 -26.36 -2.56
N ASP A 342 1.92 -27.43 -2.30
CA ASP A 342 1.69 -28.49 -3.28
C ASP A 342 1.21 -27.85 -4.60
N PRO A 343 1.72 -28.28 -5.76
CA PRO A 343 1.16 -27.83 -7.03
C PRO A 343 -0.34 -28.12 -7.01
N PRO A 344 -1.19 -27.17 -7.48
CA PRO A 344 -2.62 -27.39 -7.53
C PRO A 344 -2.87 -28.73 -8.23
N ALA A 345 -3.57 -29.63 -7.54
CA ALA A 345 -3.84 -30.96 -8.05
C ALA A 345 -4.37 -30.83 -9.48
N ASP A 346 -3.65 -31.41 -10.44
CA ASP A 346 -4.09 -31.51 -11.82
C ASP A 346 -5.51 -32.08 -11.80
N HIS A 347 -6.49 -31.21 -12.01
CA HIS A 347 -7.80 -31.63 -12.44
C HIS A 347 -7.57 -32.27 -13.79
N LYS A 348 -7.36 -33.60 -13.79
CA LYS A 348 -7.32 -34.43 -14.99
C LYS A 348 -8.46 -33.97 -15.88
N SER A 349 -8.09 -33.27 -16.95
CA SER A 349 -9.01 -32.89 -18.01
C SER A 349 -9.66 -34.17 -18.49
N ARG A 350 -10.95 -34.34 -18.17
CA ARG A 350 -11.80 -35.26 -18.93
C ARG A 350 -11.78 -34.71 -20.34
N SER A 351 -11.00 -35.35 -21.21
CA SER A 351 -10.97 -35.11 -22.63
C SER A 351 -12.35 -35.39 -23.22
N VAL A 352 -13.18 -34.35 -23.31
CA VAL A 352 -14.31 -34.36 -24.23
C VAL A 352 -13.70 -34.15 -25.61
N GLY A 353 -13.53 -35.23 -26.35
CA GLY A 353 -13.01 -35.20 -27.71
C GLY A 353 -13.95 -34.41 -28.63
N LEU A 354 -13.54 -33.19 -28.99
CA LEU A 354 -14.10 -32.48 -30.13
C LEU A 354 -13.55 -33.13 -31.41
N GLN A 355 -14.41 -33.84 -32.15
CA GLN A 355 -14.13 -34.24 -33.52
C GLN A 355 -14.26 -33.01 -34.44
N SER A 356 -13.25 -32.78 -35.27
CA SER A 356 -13.24 -31.79 -36.34
C SER A 356 -14.09 -32.25 -37.54
N PRO A 357 -14.71 -31.31 -38.29
CA PRO A 357 -15.67 -31.65 -39.35
C PRO A 357 -14.96 -32.12 -40.62
N GLY A 358 -15.14 -33.40 -40.95
CA GLY A 358 -14.68 -34.01 -42.20
C GLY A 358 -15.66 -33.78 -43.36
N VAL A 359 -15.09 -33.38 -44.50
CA VAL A 359 -15.73 -33.07 -45.78
C VAL A 359 -16.53 -34.26 -46.33
N CYS A 360 -17.70 -33.95 -46.89
CA CYS A 360 -18.67 -34.87 -47.48
C CYS A 360 -18.16 -35.51 -48.78
N SER A 361 -18.35 -36.82 -48.94
CA SER A 361 -18.39 -37.53 -50.23
C SER A 361 -19.28 -38.77 -50.12
N PRO A 362 -20.02 -39.16 -51.19
CA PRO A 362 -21.22 -39.98 -51.05
C PRO A 362 -20.96 -41.49 -51.04
N GLN A 363 -21.83 -42.20 -50.32
CA GLN A 363 -21.88 -43.67 -50.13
C GLN A 363 -22.01 -44.49 -51.43
N PRO A 364 -21.77 -45.81 -51.31
CA PRO A 364 -22.86 -46.73 -51.64
C PRO A 364 -23.12 -47.82 -50.57
N SER A 365 -24.39 -47.87 -50.13
CA SER A 365 -25.30 -49.00 -49.93
C SER A 365 -24.89 -50.33 -49.25
N LYS A 366 -25.76 -50.74 -48.29
CA LYS A 366 -26.17 -52.11 -47.87
C LYS A 366 -25.09 -52.90 -47.08
N THR A 367 -25.35 -53.66 -46.01
CA THR A 367 -26.53 -54.44 -45.61
C THR A 367 -26.39 -54.92 -44.16
N THR A 368 -27.54 -55.10 -43.52
CA THR A 368 -27.97 -55.91 -42.35
C THR A 368 -27.08 -57.06 -41.84
N ALA A 369 -26.96 -57.17 -40.50
CA ALA A 369 -27.20 -58.38 -39.65
C ALA A 369 -26.39 -58.25 -38.32
N CYS A 370 -27.01 -58.15 -37.14
CA CYS A 370 -27.69 -59.18 -36.32
C CYS A 370 -26.72 -59.98 -35.40
N GLN A 371 -26.90 -59.76 -34.08
CA GLN A 371 -26.62 -60.65 -32.93
C GLN A 371 -25.15 -61.07 -32.70
N THR A 372 -24.62 -61.08 -31.47
CA THR A 372 -25.08 -61.95 -30.37
C THR A 372 -24.51 -61.47 -29.03
N GLU A 373 -25.31 -61.61 -27.98
CA GLU A 373 -24.95 -61.51 -26.57
C GLU A 373 -23.93 -62.57 -26.16
N GLN A 374 -23.10 -62.27 -25.14
CA GLN A 374 -22.82 -63.22 -24.07
C GLN A 374 -22.39 -62.50 -22.79
N GLN A 375 -23.24 -62.66 -21.77
CA GLN A 375 -23.01 -62.34 -20.36
C GLN A 375 -22.01 -63.34 -19.76
N THR A 376 -21.22 -62.91 -18.78
CA THR A 376 -20.99 -63.70 -17.54
C THR A 376 -20.69 -62.78 -16.36
N ASN A 377 -21.45 -63.02 -15.29
CA ASN A 377 -21.44 -62.41 -13.96
C ASN A 377 -20.34 -62.95 -13.03
N GLY A 378 -20.12 -62.25 -11.91
CA GLY A 378 -19.62 -62.81 -10.63
C GLY A 378 -18.75 -61.82 -9.84
N GLN A 379 -19.32 -60.96 -8.99
CA GLN A 379 -19.48 -61.09 -7.52
C GLN A 379 -18.16 -61.33 -6.73
N THR A 380 -17.66 -60.34 -5.98
CA THR A 380 -17.95 -59.96 -4.58
C THR A 380 -17.39 -60.92 -3.53
N THR A 381 -16.40 -60.48 -2.73
CA THR A 381 -16.38 -60.72 -1.26
C THR A 381 -15.52 -59.71 -0.50
N GLN A 382 -16.08 -59.25 0.63
CA GLN A 382 -15.48 -58.47 1.72
C GLN A 382 -14.71 -59.36 2.72
N GLN A 383 -13.84 -58.74 3.53
CA GLN A 383 -13.49 -59.04 4.95
C GLN A 383 -12.66 -57.82 5.45
N THR A 384 -13.02 -56.95 6.41
CA THR A 384 -13.33 -57.01 7.87
C THR A 384 -12.18 -57.34 8.84
N GLU A 385 -12.14 -56.54 9.92
CA GLU A 385 -11.54 -56.72 11.28
C GLU A 385 -10.28 -55.88 11.62
N ASN A 386 -10.02 -55.39 12.83
CA ASN A 386 -10.81 -54.82 13.95
C ASN A 386 -9.82 -54.41 15.08
N GLY A 387 -10.07 -53.28 15.78
CA GLY A 387 -9.81 -53.06 17.22
C GLY A 387 -8.41 -52.62 17.72
N VAL A 388 -8.19 -52.04 18.92
CA VAL A 388 -8.97 -51.36 20.00
C VAL A 388 -7.94 -50.68 20.96
N ASP A 389 -8.33 -49.54 21.57
CA ASP A 389 -7.94 -48.80 22.81
C ASP A 389 -6.66 -49.06 23.66
N HIS A 390 -6.10 -47.95 24.21
CA HIS A 390 -6.15 -47.65 25.67
C HIS A 390 -5.69 -46.21 26.07
N GLN A 391 -6.39 -45.66 27.06
CA GLN A 391 -6.17 -44.39 27.79
C GLN A 391 -5.04 -44.47 28.85
N HIS A 392 -4.42 -43.34 29.21
CA HIS A 392 -4.23 -42.91 30.61
C HIS A 392 -3.87 -41.42 30.78
N ARG A 393 -4.12 -40.92 31.99
CA ARG A 393 -4.30 -39.51 32.44
C ARG A 393 -3.46 -39.32 33.71
N VAL A 394 -2.64 -38.27 33.87
CA VAL A 394 -2.18 -37.77 35.19
C VAL A 394 -1.86 -36.26 35.14
N ASN A 395 -2.28 -35.56 36.21
CA ASN A 395 -2.13 -34.14 36.55
C ASN A 395 -0.73 -33.74 37.07
N GLY A 396 -0.40 -32.44 37.12
CA GLY A 396 0.69 -31.94 37.96
C GLY A 396 0.90 -30.41 37.91
N VAL A 397 0.63 -29.75 39.03
CA VAL A 397 0.69 -28.30 39.32
C VAL A 397 2.12 -27.84 39.68
N LYS A 398 2.57 -26.69 39.16
CA LYS A 398 3.05 -25.50 39.91
C LYS A 398 3.47 -24.37 38.98
#